data_AF-A0ABD0WF99-F1
#
_entry.id   AF-A0ABD0WF99-F1
#
_cell.length_a   1.000
_cell.length_b   1.000
_cell.length_c   1.000
_cell.angle_alpha   90.00
_cell.angle_beta   90.00
_cell.angle_gamma   90.00
#
_symmetry.space_group_name_H-M   'P 1'
#
loop_
_entity.id
_entity.type
_entity.pdbx_description
1 polymer ?
#
loop_
_entity_poly.entity_id
_entity_poly.type
_entity_poly.pdbx_seq_one_letter_code
_entity_poly.pdbx_strand_id
1 'polypeptide(L)'
;MADIIAMFSRWAKSGHVALRSIFCYGRRIINDFRLLDSIRLRVLHIEIDQFDSNLSKFLGSIASMKHLRYLYFHAYKWHPRSDKVDLSSLFNSLHSIFNVQVLDFFGCHFPIMLPASIKNLINLRHLILPRGSIMPCGISKLTCLQTLKVVVVKDGNHEGGGLGEIEDLASLTGSCCICGIDYANNVEDFKKANINGKKHIRRLFIDWHHMLIYPIILSFDIYIYFKAKDRVKNQSFELEEAKLEALRPHNNLKELKIHNYPGILFPSWLGDPSYSKLQDITLKGCNKWDGSGGVLDRDLPCLQNCRKLTSIPGLQNLPSLEELKLKHCWELELTLEEKLSTMPNVLEIVDCPQLKKWCQRYGYKYDSSMLNQSSNSLLFFCLSFLVLAR
;
A
#
# COMPACT_ATOMS: atom_id res chain seq x y z
N MET A 1 -27.64 24.39 -12.15
CA MET A 1 -26.40 24.41 -11.35
C MET A 1 -25.56 25.66 -11.65
N ALA A 2 -25.51 26.18 -12.90
CA ALA A 2 -24.88 27.47 -13.21
C ALA A 2 -25.45 28.62 -12.37
N ASP A 3 -26.79 28.68 -12.30
CA ASP A 3 -27.49 29.70 -11.54
C ASP A 3 -27.27 29.57 -10.03
N ILE A 4 -27.10 28.35 -9.53
CA ILE A 4 -26.84 28.07 -8.11
C ILE A 4 -25.43 28.54 -7.74
N ILE A 5 -24.39 28.21 -8.52
CA ILE A 5 -23.02 28.67 -8.28
C ILE A 5 -22.91 30.20 -8.46
N ALA A 6 -23.57 30.76 -9.47
CA ALA A 6 -23.62 32.21 -9.68
C ALA A 6 -24.39 32.93 -8.56
N MET A 7 -25.43 32.31 -8.00
CA MET A 7 -26.17 32.82 -6.84
C MET A 7 -25.32 32.76 -5.57
N PHE A 8 -24.64 31.64 -5.30
CA PHE A 8 -23.73 31.51 -4.16
C PHE A 8 -22.48 32.40 -4.28
N SER A 9 -21.95 32.63 -5.48
CA SER A 9 -20.86 33.59 -5.69
C SER A 9 -21.30 35.02 -5.43
N ARG A 10 -22.50 35.41 -5.91
CA ARG A 10 -23.08 36.72 -5.60
C ARG A 10 -23.30 36.92 -4.09
N TRP A 11 -23.75 35.88 -3.39
CA TRP A 11 -23.85 35.89 -1.93
C TRP A 11 -22.50 35.92 -1.22
N ALA A 12 -21.49 35.17 -1.67
CA ALA A 12 -20.15 35.20 -1.09
C ALA A 12 -19.48 36.57 -1.25
N LYS A 13 -19.70 37.25 -2.38
CA LYS A 13 -19.22 38.62 -2.62
C LYS A 13 -19.91 39.68 -1.75
N SER A 14 -21.10 39.41 -1.21
CA SER A 14 -21.79 40.32 -0.29
C SER A 14 -21.16 40.40 1.11
N GLY A 15 -20.13 39.59 1.40
CA GLY A 15 -19.38 39.65 2.66
C GLY A 15 -20.03 38.93 3.85
N HIS A 16 -21.26 38.44 3.71
CA HIS A 16 -22.03 37.86 4.82
C HIS A 16 -21.81 36.35 5.04
N VAL A 17 -21.29 35.60 4.05
CA VAL A 17 -21.06 34.15 4.17
C VAL A 17 -19.78 33.73 3.45
N ALA A 18 -18.89 33.02 4.15
CA ALA A 18 -17.68 32.45 3.55
C ALA A 18 -17.95 31.00 3.08
N LEU A 19 -18.21 30.82 1.78
CA LEU A 19 -18.28 29.48 1.18
C LEU A 19 -16.89 28.83 1.22
N ARG A 20 -16.76 27.71 1.93
CA ARG A 20 -15.46 27.01 2.12
C ARG A 20 -15.41 25.62 1.52
N SER A 21 -16.56 25.05 1.16
CA SER A 21 -16.66 23.70 0.62
C SER A 21 -17.66 23.68 -0.51
N ILE A 22 -17.32 23.00 -1.60
CA ILE A 22 -18.20 22.77 -2.75
C ILE A 22 -18.13 21.29 -3.09
N PHE A 23 -19.31 20.69 -3.26
CA PHE A 23 -19.48 19.32 -3.76
C PHE A 23 -20.29 19.39 -5.05
N CYS A 24 -19.67 19.00 -6.15
CA CYS A 24 -20.25 19.02 -7.49
C CYS A 24 -20.57 17.59 -7.91
N TYR A 25 -21.84 17.32 -8.20
CA TYR A 25 -22.30 16.02 -8.71
C TYR A 25 -23.05 16.22 -10.05
N GLY A 26 -22.62 15.58 -11.14
CA GLY A 26 -23.44 15.44 -12.36
C GLY A 26 -22.77 15.71 -13.71
N ARG A 27 -23.59 15.79 -14.78
CA ARG A 27 -23.18 15.70 -16.20
C ARG A 27 -22.43 16.88 -16.81
N ARG A 28 -22.46 18.09 -16.23
CA ARG A 28 -21.87 19.28 -16.85
C ARG A 28 -21.20 20.18 -15.82
N ILE A 29 -19.88 20.34 -15.96
CA ILE A 29 -19.12 21.40 -15.31
C ILE A 29 -19.51 22.72 -16.00
N ILE A 30 -20.04 23.67 -15.24
CA ILE A 30 -20.41 24.98 -15.76
C ILE A 30 -19.15 25.80 -16.03
N ASN A 31 -19.15 26.54 -17.13
CA ASN A 31 -18.00 27.31 -17.64
C ASN A 31 -17.50 28.48 -16.76
N ASP A 32 -18.11 28.73 -15.59
CA ASP A 32 -17.94 29.97 -14.80
C ASP A 32 -17.27 29.80 -13.42
N PHE A 33 -16.25 28.95 -13.34
CA PHE A 33 -15.43 28.82 -12.12
C PHE A 33 -14.52 30.03 -11.84
N ARG A 34 -14.38 30.96 -12.80
CA ARG A 34 -13.75 32.28 -12.58
C ARG A 34 -14.38 33.06 -11.41
N LEU A 35 -15.64 32.75 -11.09
CA LEU A 35 -16.35 33.35 -9.96
C LEU A 35 -15.87 32.83 -8.59
N LEU A 36 -15.17 31.69 -8.54
CA LEU A 36 -14.64 31.11 -7.32
C LEU A 36 -13.25 31.63 -6.93
N ASP A 37 -12.53 32.32 -7.82
CA ASP A 37 -11.24 32.96 -7.50
C ASP A 37 -11.36 33.97 -6.34
N SER A 38 -12.57 34.51 -6.12
CA SER A 38 -12.91 35.42 -5.02
C SER A 38 -13.25 34.73 -3.70
N ILE A 39 -13.37 33.40 -3.69
CA ILE A 39 -13.89 32.61 -2.57
C ILE A 39 -12.73 31.88 -1.89
N ARG A 40 -12.66 31.97 -0.55
CA ARG A 40 -11.65 31.26 0.27
C ARG A 40 -11.97 29.76 0.40
N LEU A 41 -12.16 29.10 -0.73
CA LEU A 41 -12.53 27.69 -0.82
C LEU A 41 -11.39 26.83 -0.28
N ARG A 42 -11.74 25.87 0.58
CA ARG A 42 -10.82 24.91 1.18
C ARG A 42 -11.07 23.48 0.73
N VAL A 43 -12.32 23.15 0.39
CA VAL A 43 -12.73 21.81 -0.03
C VAL A 43 -13.41 21.90 -1.38
N LEU A 44 -12.92 21.13 -2.34
CA LEU A 44 -13.54 20.95 -3.64
C LEU A 44 -13.67 19.46 -3.93
N HIS A 45 -14.90 18.98 -4.01
CA HIS A 45 -15.22 17.60 -4.33
C HIS A 45 -15.99 17.57 -5.64
N ILE A 46 -15.49 16.84 -6.62
CA ILE A 46 -16.04 16.83 -7.97
C ILE A 46 -16.28 15.38 -8.40
N GLU A 47 -17.54 15.08 -8.70
CA GLU A 47 -18.00 13.83 -9.31
C GLU A 47 -18.75 14.18 -10.60
N ILE A 48 -18.18 13.80 -11.74
CA ILE A 48 -18.74 14.14 -13.05
C ILE A 48 -19.01 12.91 -13.90
N ASP A 49 -20.10 12.95 -14.67
CA ASP A 49 -20.46 11.83 -15.53
C ASP A 49 -19.65 11.81 -16.84
N GLN A 50 -19.40 12.95 -17.48
CA GLN A 50 -18.75 13.01 -18.81
C GLN A 50 -17.79 14.20 -18.92
N PHE A 51 -16.70 14.01 -19.67
CA PHE A 51 -15.77 15.07 -20.02
C PHE A 51 -16.32 15.95 -21.15
N ASP A 52 -16.27 17.28 -20.96
CA ASP A 52 -16.45 18.25 -22.04
C ASP A 52 -15.09 18.88 -22.38
N SER A 53 -14.98 19.42 -23.58
CA SER A 53 -13.85 20.19 -24.14
C SER A 53 -13.26 21.26 -23.20
N ASN A 54 -14.03 21.73 -22.21
CA ASN A 54 -13.62 22.76 -21.25
C ASN A 54 -12.86 22.26 -20.01
N LEU A 55 -12.56 20.95 -19.88
CA LEU A 55 -11.84 20.40 -18.72
C LEU A 55 -10.53 21.13 -18.44
N SER A 56 -9.71 21.37 -19.47
CA SER A 56 -8.41 22.02 -19.29
C SER A 56 -8.54 23.42 -18.67
N LYS A 57 -9.53 24.20 -19.12
CA LYS A 57 -9.84 25.54 -18.57
C LYS A 57 -10.36 25.47 -17.14
N PHE A 58 -11.17 24.46 -16.84
CA PHE A 58 -11.69 24.21 -15.50
C PHE A 58 -10.57 23.86 -14.52
N LEU A 59 -9.73 22.89 -14.87
CA LEU A 59 -8.58 22.47 -14.07
C LEU A 59 -7.58 23.62 -13.86
N GLY A 60 -7.38 24.47 -14.87
CA GLY A 60 -6.58 25.71 -14.72
C GLY A 60 -7.18 26.69 -13.70
N SER A 61 -8.50 26.75 -13.57
CA SER A 61 -9.18 27.58 -12.56
C SER A 61 -9.12 26.99 -11.15
N ILE A 62 -9.01 25.66 -11.02
CA ILE A 62 -8.75 25.03 -9.70
C ILE A 62 -7.33 25.38 -9.25
N ALA A 63 -6.40 25.40 -10.20
CA ALA A 63 -5.01 25.65 -9.89
C ALA A 63 -4.72 27.09 -9.40
N SER A 64 -5.64 28.06 -9.55
CA SER A 64 -5.54 29.39 -8.94
C SER A 64 -6.03 29.45 -7.48
N MET A 65 -6.64 28.39 -6.94
CA MET A 65 -7.29 28.40 -5.62
C MET A 65 -6.31 28.29 -4.44
N LYS A 66 -5.75 29.43 -4.00
CA LYS A 66 -4.71 29.50 -2.95
C LYS A 66 -5.08 28.93 -1.57
N HIS A 67 -6.37 28.86 -1.25
CA HIS A 67 -6.86 28.38 0.04
C HIS A 67 -7.27 26.91 0.04
N LEU A 68 -7.19 26.25 -1.11
CA LEU A 68 -7.60 24.87 -1.27
C LEU A 68 -6.73 23.96 -0.39
N ARG A 69 -7.39 23.04 0.31
CA ARG A 69 -6.78 22.04 1.21
C ARG A 69 -7.16 20.63 0.79
N TYR A 70 -8.34 20.44 0.21
CA TYR A 70 -8.85 19.15 -0.23
C TYR A 70 -9.36 19.27 -1.66
N LEU A 71 -8.84 18.42 -2.53
CA LEU A 71 -9.35 18.24 -3.89
C LEU A 71 -9.64 16.76 -4.10
N TYR A 72 -10.92 16.45 -4.30
CA TYR A 72 -11.38 15.15 -4.78
C TYR A 72 -11.91 15.29 -6.20
N PHE A 73 -11.52 14.37 -7.07
CA PHE A 73 -11.96 14.36 -8.45
C PHE A 73 -12.23 12.92 -8.94
N HIS A 74 -13.45 12.72 -9.44
CA HIS A 74 -13.95 11.45 -9.98
C HIS A 74 -14.68 11.71 -11.30
N ALA A 75 -14.50 10.82 -12.28
CA ALA A 75 -15.19 10.90 -13.57
C ALA A 75 -15.71 9.52 -14.05
N TYR A 76 -17.02 9.37 -14.20
CA TYR A 76 -17.70 8.08 -14.42
C TYR A 76 -17.71 7.56 -15.88
N LYS A 77 -17.83 8.43 -16.90
CA LYS A 77 -17.94 8.03 -18.31
C LYS A 77 -16.90 8.70 -19.19
N TRP A 78 -16.49 7.94 -20.18
CA TRP A 78 -15.42 8.27 -21.09
C TRP A 78 -15.85 8.11 -22.55
N HIS A 79 -15.24 8.90 -23.43
CA HIS A 79 -15.43 8.82 -24.88
C HIS A 79 -14.45 7.79 -25.45
N PRO A 80 -14.88 6.80 -26.27
CA PRO A 80 -14.09 5.65 -26.78
C PRO A 80 -12.71 5.88 -27.44
N ARG A 81 -12.20 7.12 -27.53
CA ARG A 81 -11.08 7.53 -28.40
C ARG A 81 -9.87 8.17 -27.68
N SER A 82 -9.84 8.28 -26.35
CA SER A 82 -8.74 8.96 -25.64
C SER A 82 -8.22 8.22 -24.41
N ASP A 83 -7.18 7.39 -24.53
CA ASP A 83 -6.76 6.46 -23.47
C ASP A 83 -6.12 7.14 -22.21
N LYS A 84 -6.21 8.47 -22.08
CA LYS A 84 -5.61 9.25 -20.98
C LYS A 84 -6.49 10.44 -20.61
N VAL A 85 -6.62 10.70 -19.30
CA VAL A 85 -7.18 11.97 -18.80
C VAL A 85 -6.08 13.01 -18.81
N ASP A 86 -6.23 14.06 -19.61
CA ASP A 86 -5.30 15.19 -19.60
C ASP A 86 -5.59 16.11 -18.41
N LEU A 87 -4.82 15.92 -17.33
CA LEU A 87 -4.82 16.78 -16.16
C LEU A 87 -3.68 17.80 -16.17
N SER A 88 -2.98 17.97 -17.30
CA SER A 88 -1.77 18.78 -17.37
C SER A 88 -1.99 20.22 -16.92
N SER A 89 -3.14 20.83 -17.24
CA SER A 89 -3.43 22.20 -16.83
C SER A 89 -3.63 22.36 -15.32
N LEU A 90 -4.13 21.34 -14.60
CA LEU A 90 -4.15 21.33 -13.14
C LEU A 90 -2.73 21.38 -12.60
N PHE A 91 -1.84 20.59 -13.22
CA PHE A 91 -0.49 20.41 -12.68
C PHE A 91 0.54 21.46 -13.11
N ASN A 92 0.28 22.19 -14.21
CA ASN A 92 1.11 23.32 -14.65
C ASN A 92 1.15 24.47 -13.63
N SER A 93 0.11 24.58 -12.80
CA SER A 93 -0.03 25.65 -11.81
C SER A 93 -0.02 25.11 -10.37
N LEU A 94 0.66 23.98 -10.09
CA LEU A 94 0.78 23.46 -8.72
C LEU A 94 1.42 24.45 -7.73
N HIS A 95 2.23 25.39 -8.23
CA HIS A 95 2.87 26.41 -7.40
C HIS A 95 1.86 27.33 -6.69
N SER A 96 0.64 27.49 -7.20
CA SER A 96 -0.41 28.32 -6.59
C SER A 96 -1.32 27.59 -5.61
N ILE A 97 -1.32 26.25 -5.59
CA ILE A 97 -2.11 25.41 -4.67
C ILE A 97 -1.26 24.71 -3.60
N PHE A 98 -0.16 25.33 -3.18
CA PHE A 98 0.80 24.77 -2.21
C PHE A 98 0.20 24.46 -0.81
N ASN A 99 -1.00 24.93 -0.49
CA ASN A 99 -1.72 24.66 0.77
C ASN A 99 -2.55 23.36 0.75
N VAL A 100 -2.61 22.68 -0.40
CA VAL A 100 -3.35 21.43 -0.54
C VAL A 100 -2.75 20.36 0.37
N GLN A 101 -3.62 19.71 1.15
CA GLN A 101 -3.30 18.65 2.09
C GLN A 101 -3.78 17.29 1.59
N VAL A 102 -4.85 17.25 0.78
CA VAL A 102 -5.39 16.02 0.20
C VAL A 102 -5.59 16.21 -1.30
N LEU A 103 -4.97 15.32 -2.08
CA LEU A 103 -5.26 15.09 -3.49
C LEU A 103 -5.80 13.67 -3.64
N ASP A 104 -7.08 13.57 -4.00
CA ASP A 104 -7.76 12.31 -4.19
C ASP A 104 -8.30 12.20 -5.62
N PHE A 105 -7.64 11.36 -6.40
CA PHE A 105 -7.99 11.00 -7.78
C PHE A 105 -8.38 9.52 -7.89
N PHE A 106 -8.68 8.85 -6.79
CA PHE A 106 -9.04 7.44 -6.77
C PHE A 106 -10.17 7.11 -7.74
N GLY A 107 -11.11 8.05 -7.86
CA GLY A 107 -12.26 7.97 -8.74
C GLY A 107 -11.96 7.98 -10.24
N CYS A 108 -10.72 8.23 -10.65
CA CYS A 108 -10.34 8.20 -12.05
C CYS A 108 -10.12 6.76 -12.52
N HIS A 109 -10.64 6.41 -13.70
CA HIS A 109 -10.45 5.06 -14.26
C HIS A 109 -9.08 4.87 -14.94
N PHE A 110 -8.41 5.94 -15.34
CA PHE A 110 -7.13 5.90 -16.05
C PHE A 110 -5.95 6.30 -15.15
N PRO A 111 -4.77 5.70 -15.35
CA PRO A 111 -3.54 6.15 -14.72
C PRO A 111 -3.31 7.65 -14.91
N ILE A 112 -2.92 8.33 -13.83
CA ILE A 112 -2.48 9.72 -13.88
C ILE A 112 -0.95 9.73 -13.83
N MET A 113 -0.34 10.54 -14.70
CA MET A 113 1.08 10.86 -14.60
C MET A 113 1.20 12.23 -13.95
N LEU A 114 1.67 12.25 -12.71
CA LEU A 114 1.95 13.49 -12.00
C LEU A 114 3.29 14.07 -12.50
N PRO A 115 3.38 15.38 -12.79
CA PRO A 115 4.65 15.99 -13.18
C PRO A 115 5.59 16.19 -11.99
N ALA A 116 6.86 16.41 -12.29
CA ALA A 116 7.90 16.67 -11.29
C ALA A 116 7.65 17.95 -10.44
N SER A 117 6.72 18.82 -10.83
CA SER A 117 6.29 19.98 -10.04
C SER A 117 5.47 19.60 -8.80
N ILE A 118 5.07 18.32 -8.64
CA ILE A 118 4.37 17.84 -7.44
C ILE A 118 5.15 18.13 -6.16
N LYS A 119 6.49 18.16 -6.24
CA LYS A 119 7.41 18.51 -5.15
C LYS A 119 7.12 19.85 -4.47
N ASN A 120 6.35 20.73 -5.12
CA ASN A 120 5.97 22.04 -4.58
C ASN A 120 4.79 21.97 -3.59
N LEU A 121 4.07 20.84 -3.53
CA LEU A 121 2.94 20.66 -2.62
C LEU A 121 3.41 20.24 -1.22
N ILE A 122 4.30 21.01 -0.61
CA ILE A 122 5.00 20.67 0.63
C ILE A 122 4.07 20.39 1.83
N ASN A 123 2.83 20.88 1.79
CA ASN A 123 1.81 20.64 2.82
C ASN A 123 0.95 19.39 2.56
N LEU A 124 1.20 18.68 1.45
CA LEU A 124 0.43 17.50 1.08
C LEU A 124 0.63 16.40 2.12
N ARG A 125 -0.47 15.85 2.60
CA ARG A 125 -0.53 14.77 3.58
C ARG A 125 -1.07 13.49 2.97
N HIS A 126 -1.99 13.60 2.02
CA HIS A 126 -2.66 12.45 1.43
C HIS A 126 -2.65 12.56 -0.09
N LEU A 127 -1.97 11.60 -0.74
CA LEU A 127 -2.00 11.43 -2.18
C LEU A 127 -2.62 10.08 -2.50
N ILE A 128 -3.78 10.12 -3.17
CA ILE A 128 -4.54 8.93 -3.55
C ILE A 128 -4.71 8.96 -5.07
N LEU A 129 -4.11 8.00 -5.75
CA LEU A 129 -4.07 7.94 -7.21
C LEU A 129 -4.92 6.80 -7.76
N PRO A 130 -5.32 6.87 -9.04
CA PRO A 130 -5.99 5.77 -9.70
C PRO A 130 -5.02 4.64 -10.05
N ARG A 131 -5.57 3.45 -10.28
CA ARG A 131 -4.78 2.25 -10.59
C ARG A 131 -3.88 2.48 -11.79
N GLY A 132 -2.61 2.10 -11.64
CA GLY A 132 -1.61 2.18 -12.70
C GLY A 132 -0.87 3.52 -12.79
N SER A 133 -1.20 4.49 -11.93
CA SER A 133 -0.48 5.77 -11.86
C SER A 133 0.99 5.56 -11.48
N ILE A 134 1.89 6.25 -12.15
CA ILE A 134 3.33 6.08 -11.99
C ILE A 134 3.79 6.90 -10.78
N MET A 135 4.72 6.37 -10.00
CA MET A 135 5.41 7.10 -8.94
C MET A 135 6.00 8.41 -9.51
N PRO A 136 5.65 9.60 -8.99
CA PRO A 136 6.21 10.84 -9.49
C PRO A 136 7.63 11.09 -9.00
N CYS A 137 8.44 11.71 -9.85
CA CYS A 137 9.75 12.21 -9.46
C CYS A 137 9.62 13.42 -8.51
N GLY A 138 10.45 13.45 -7.46
CA GLY A 138 10.48 14.53 -6.48
C GLY A 138 9.43 14.41 -5.38
N ILE A 139 8.75 13.26 -5.24
CA ILE A 139 7.81 13.04 -4.14
C ILE A 139 8.52 13.08 -2.79
N SER A 140 9.82 12.77 -2.74
CA SER A 140 10.69 12.91 -1.57
C SER A 140 10.58 14.27 -0.87
N LYS A 141 10.28 15.35 -1.60
CA LYS A 141 10.11 16.70 -1.01
C LYS A 141 8.80 16.88 -0.24
N LEU A 142 7.87 15.95 -0.35
CA LEU A 142 6.58 15.99 0.35
C LEU A 142 6.73 15.40 1.77
N THR A 143 7.59 15.99 2.59
CA THR A 143 7.97 15.43 3.90
C THR A 143 6.81 15.33 4.90
N CYS A 144 5.70 16.05 4.67
CA CYS A 144 4.46 15.94 5.43
C CYS A 144 3.53 14.82 4.96
N LEU A 145 3.88 14.07 3.91
CA LEU A 145 3.04 13.02 3.34
C LEU A 145 2.88 11.87 4.33
N GLN A 146 1.62 11.53 4.61
CA GLN A 146 1.20 10.50 5.56
C GLN A 146 0.68 9.25 4.84
N THR A 147 -0.02 9.42 3.71
CA THR A 147 -0.57 8.32 2.91
C THR A 147 -0.19 8.48 1.43
N LEU A 148 0.19 7.38 0.79
CA LEU A 148 0.57 7.32 -0.62
C LEU A 148 -0.07 6.08 -1.26
N LYS A 149 -1.26 6.24 -1.83
CA LYS A 149 -2.03 5.11 -2.34
C LYS A 149 -1.89 4.97 -3.85
N VAL A 150 -1.65 3.73 -4.26
CA VAL A 150 -1.76 3.25 -5.65
C VAL A 150 -0.71 3.86 -6.59
N VAL A 151 0.56 3.74 -6.23
CA VAL A 151 1.69 4.12 -7.09
C VAL A 151 2.38 2.91 -7.70
N VAL A 152 2.74 3.05 -8.97
CA VAL A 152 3.48 2.05 -9.73
C VAL A 152 4.92 2.51 -9.92
N VAL A 153 5.87 1.68 -9.49
CA VAL A 153 7.29 1.83 -9.81
C VAL A 153 7.60 1.01 -11.05
N LYS A 154 8.28 1.62 -12.02
CA LYS A 154 8.73 0.95 -13.24
C LYS A 154 10.25 0.88 -13.21
N ASP A 155 10.81 -0.31 -13.06
CA ASP A 155 12.25 -0.49 -13.13
C ASP A 155 12.76 -0.26 -14.57
N GLY A 156 13.94 0.35 -14.72
CA GLY A 156 14.60 0.56 -16.01
C GLY A 156 14.00 1.60 -16.97
N ASN A 157 13.03 2.42 -16.54
CA ASN A 157 12.53 3.55 -17.37
C ASN A 157 12.85 4.90 -16.74
N HIS A 158 13.17 5.88 -17.59
CA HIS A 158 13.26 7.30 -17.22
C HIS A 158 11.87 7.96 -16.98
N GLU A 159 10.78 7.21 -17.16
CA GLU A 159 9.41 7.69 -16.95
C GLU A 159 8.95 7.40 -15.52
N GLY A 160 9.25 8.32 -14.60
CA GLY A 160 8.79 8.26 -13.20
C GLY A 160 9.91 7.99 -12.20
N GLY A 161 9.53 8.07 -10.93
CA GLY A 161 10.43 7.87 -9.79
C GLY A 161 10.56 6.40 -9.38
N GLY A 162 11.71 6.05 -8.79
CA GLY A 162 11.96 4.76 -8.17
C GLY A 162 11.29 4.63 -6.80
N LEU A 163 11.47 3.48 -6.16
CA LEU A 163 11.14 3.28 -4.75
C LEU A 163 11.92 4.24 -3.84
N GLY A 164 13.17 4.58 -4.20
CA GLY A 164 14.02 5.50 -3.44
C GLY A 164 13.45 6.92 -3.31
N GLU A 165 12.43 7.29 -4.09
CA GLU A 165 11.72 8.56 -3.90
C GLU A 165 11.03 8.69 -2.54
N ILE A 166 10.81 7.58 -1.82
CA ILE A 166 10.20 7.62 -0.48
C ILE A 166 11.23 7.82 0.66
N GLU A 167 12.51 8.04 0.34
CA GLU A 167 13.61 8.21 1.30
C GLU A 167 13.27 9.20 2.43
N ASP A 168 12.95 10.44 2.04
CA ASP A 168 12.71 11.58 2.94
C ASP A 168 11.29 11.60 3.56
N LEU A 169 10.44 10.61 3.24
CA LEU A 169 9.03 10.57 3.63
C LEU A 169 8.81 9.95 5.02
N ALA A 170 9.44 10.52 6.04
CA ALA A 170 9.39 10.02 7.42
C ALA A 170 8.00 10.09 8.08
N SER A 171 7.10 10.94 7.58
CA SER A 171 5.73 11.10 8.09
C SER A 171 4.76 10.01 7.62
N LEU A 172 5.19 9.13 6.71
CA LEU A 172 4.40 8.00 6.24
C LEU A 172 4.01 7.10 7.42
N THR A 173 2.72 6.75 7.49
CA THR A 173 2.12 6.13 8.67
C THR A 173 1.18 4.99 8.30
N GLY A 174 0.82 4.19 9.31
CA GLY A 174 -0.21 3.17 9.20
C GLY A 174 0.31 1.89 8.58
N SER A 175 -0.31 1.47 7.48
CA SER A 175 -0.09 0.20 6.80
C SER A 175 0.52 0.37 5.40
N CYS A 176 1.58 -0.40 5.13
CA CYS A 176 2.34 -0.32 3.88
C CYS A 176 2.36 -1.67 3.17
N CYS A 177 1.98 -1.72 1.88
CA CYS A 177 2.30 -2.83 0.97
C CYS A 177 3.35 -2.38 -0.05
N ILE A 178 4.37 -3.21 -0.20
CA ILE A 178 5.35 -3.15 -1.28
C ILE A 178 5.29 -4.49 -2.00
N CYS A 179 4.83 -4.45 -3.25
CA CYS A 179 4.36 -5.65 -3.94
C CYS A 179 4.94 -5.72 -5.37
N GLY A 180 5.16 -6.93 -5.91
CA GLY A 180 5.76 -7.14 -7.25
C GLY A 180 7.30 -7.02 -7.28
N ILE A 181 7.97 -7.26 -6.16
CA ILE A 181 9.41 -7.02 -5.99
C ILE A 181 10.27 -7.86 -6.96
N ASP A 182 9.75 -8.97 -7.47
CA ASP A 182 10.36 -9.76 -8.55
C ASP A 182 10.53 -8.98 -9.87
N TYR A 183 10.00 -7.77 -10.00
CA TYR A 183 10.19 -6.92 -11.17
C TYR A 183 11.22 -5.79 -10.97
N ALA A 184 11.89 -5.72 -9.81
CA ALA A 184 12.87 -4.69 -9.50
C ALA A 184 14.24 -5.31 -9.25
N ASN A 185 15.30 -4.80 -9.88
CA ASN A 185 16.66 -5.33 -9.72
C ASN A 185 17.59 -4.38 -8.95
N ASN A 186 17.20 -3.11 -8.78
CA ASN A 186 18.04 -2.09 -8.15
C ASN A 186 17.94 -2.11 -6.62
N VAL A 187 18.81 -2.88 -5.95
CA VAL A 187 18.88 -2.96 -4.48
C VAL A 187 19.14 -1.59 -3.82
N GLU A 188 19.90 -0.70 -4.46
CA GLU A 188 20.16 0.63 -3.90
C GLU A 188 18.88 1.46 -3.77
N ASP A 189 17.89 1.23 -4.64
CA ASP A 189 16.60 1.89 -4.57
C ASP A 189 15.80 1.43 -3.32
N PHE A 190 15.91 0.14 -2.95
CA PHE A 190 15.35 -0.39 -1.71
C PHE A 190 16.03 0.16 -0.46
N LYS A 191 17.36 0.31 -0.49
CA LYS A 191 18.10 0.93 0.62
C LYS A 191 17.70 2.40 0.81
N LYS A 192 17.66 3.17 -0.28
CA LYS A 192 17.22 4.57 -0.27
C LYS A 192 15.79 4.72 0.20
N ALA A 193 14.93 3.75 -0.09
CA ALA A 193 13.56 3.74 0.41
C ALA A 193 13.47 3.89 1.92
N ASN A 194 14.51 3.55 2.70
CA ASN A 194 14.63 3.82 4.13
C ASN A 194 13.33 3.49 4.91
N ILE A 195 12.88 2.24 4.84
CA ILE A 195 11.67 1.80 5.54
C ILE A 195 11.86 1.92 7.06
N ASN A 196 13.08 1.68 7.54
CA ASN A 196 13.46 1.86 8.94
C ASN A 196 13.21 3.30 9.43
N GLY A 197 13.44 4.33 8.61
CA GLY A 197 13.16 5.72 8.97
C GLY A 197 11.66 6.04 9.18
N LYS A 198 10.74 5.18 8.73
CA LYS A 198 9.29 5.41 8.75
C LYS A 198 8.68 4.89 10.06
N LYS A 199 9.03 5.55 11.16
CA LYS A 199 8.70 5.17 12.54
C LYS A 199 7.20 5.01 12.86
N HIS A 200 6.33 5.54 12.01
CA HIS A 200 4.88 5.51 12.17
C HIS A 200 4.19 4.37 11.41
N ILE A 201 4.92 3.61 10.59
CA ILE A 201 4.41 2.37 9.98
C ILE A 201 4.31 1.29 11.06
N ARG A 202 3.12 0.70 11.20
CA ARG A 202 2.83 -0.37 12.17
C ARG A 202 2.56 -1.70 11.51
N ARG A 203 2.19 -1.72 10.23
CA ARG A 203 1.91 -2.94 9.47
C ARG A 203 2.65 -2.90 8.15
N LEU A 204 3.45 -3.91 7.87
CA LEU A 204 4.23 -4.03 6.65
C LEU A 204 3.89 -5.33 5.93
N PHE A 205 3.47 -5.20 4.67
CA PHE A 205 3.17 -6.29 3.77
C PHE A 205 4.14 -6.25 2.59
N ILE A 206 4.86 -7.34 2.38
CA ILE A 206 5.87 -7.47 1.34
C ILE A 206 5.49 -8.67 0.48
N ASP A 207 5.27 -8.49 -0.82
CA ASP A 207 4.91 -9.58 -1.73
C ASP A 207 5.75 -9.55 -3.00
N TRP A 208 6.37 -10.69 -3.32
CA TRP A 208 7.22 -10.77 -4.49
C TRP A 208 6.48 -10.83 -5.82
N HIS A 209 5.26 -11.37 -5.89
CA HIS A 209 4.61 -11.64 -7.18
C HIS A 209 3.28 -10.89 -7.38
N HIS A 210 2.45 -10.84 -6.33
CA HIS A 210 1.01 -10.65 -6.53
C HIS A 210 0.61 -9.18 -6.46
N MET A 211 0.03 -8.65 -7.55
CA MET A 211 -0.75 -7.41 -7.46
C MET A 211 -2.05 -7.71 -6.71
N LEU A 212 -2.26 -7.10 -5.55
CA LEU A 212 -3.49 -7.30 -4.78
C LEU A 212 -4.73 -6.85 -5.57
N ILE A 213 -5.88 -7.47 -5.31
CA ILE A 213 -7.13 -7.02 -5.92
C ILE A 213 -7.55 -5.66 -5.37
N TYR A 214 -8.34 -4.92 -6.15
CA TYR A 214 -8.67 -3.53 -5.92
C TYR A 214 -9.24 -3.20 -4.52
N PRO A 215 -10.18 -3.98 -3.94
CA PRO A 215 -10.66 -3.71 -2.59
C PRO A 215 -9.57 -3.82 -1.51
N ILE A 216 -8.61 -4.72 -1.69
CA ILE A 216 -7.52 -4.96 -0.73
C ILE A 216 -6.50 -3.82 -0.80
N ILE A 217 -6.16 -3.35 -2.00
CA ILE A 217 -5.24 -2.22 -2.21
C ILE A 217 -5.62 -1.02 -1.33
N LEU A 218 -6.93 -0.74 -1.21
CA LEU A 218 -7.43 0.45 -0.53
C LEU A 218 -7.37 0.37 0.99
N SER A 219 -7.26 -0.85 1.54
CA SER A 219 -7.08 -1.06 2.97
C SER A 219 -5.71 -0.58 3.46
N PHE A 220 -4.74 -0.45 2.55
CA PHE A 220 -3.41 0.07 2.86
C PHE A 220 -3.37 1.60 2.80
N ASP A 221 -2.62 2.19 3.72
CA ASP A 221 -2.32 3.63 3.73
C ASP A 221 -1.25 3.98 2.68
N ILE A 222 -0.35 3.03 2.43
CA ILE A 222 0.71 3.10 1.45
C ILE A 222 0.66 1.84 0.58
N TYR A 223 0.54 2.00 -0.73
CA TYR A 223 0.55 0.88 -1.67
C TYR A 223 1.47 1.19 -2.84
N ILE A 224 2.57 0.45 -2.91
CA ILE A 224 3.59 0.54 -3.95
C ILE A 224 3.65 -0.79 -4.69
N TYR A 225 3.51 -0.74 -6.01
CA TYR A 225 3.58 -1.92 -6.86
C TYR A 225 4.63 -1.75 -7.96
N PHE A 226 5.52 -2.72 -8.09
CA PHE A 226 6.47 -2.76 -9.20
C PHE A 226 5.82 -3.45 -10.40
N LYS A 227 5.98 -2.86 -11.59
CA LYS A 227 5.43 -3.41 -12.84
C LYS A 227 6.55 -3.71 -13.83
N ALA A 228 6.57 -4.93 -14.36
CA ALA A 228 7.49 -5.35 -15.42
C ALA A 228 7.28 -4.60 -16.74
N LYS A 229 8.37 -4.43 -17.51
CA LYS A 229 8.33 -4.36 -18.98
C LYS A 229 8.57 -5.74 -19.62
N ASP A 230 9.54 -6.49 -19.10
CA ASP A 230 9.87 -7.87 -19.51
C ASP A 230 10.24 -8.71 -18.28
N ARG A 231 9.88 -10.00 -18.24
CA ARG A 231 10.28 -10.90 -17.14
C ARG A 231 11.78 -11.16 -17.23
N VAL A 232 12.56 -10.55 -16.34
CA VAL A 232 13.98 -10.89 -16.19
C VAL A 232 14.06 -12.27 -15.53
N LYS A 233 14.50 -13.27 -16.28
CA LYS A 233 14.56 -14.68 -15.85
C LYS A 233 15.72 -15.02 -14.90
N ASN A 234 16.59 -14.05 -14.61
CA ASN A 234 17.87 -14.30 -13.94
C ASN A 234 17.97 -13.52 -12.62
N GLN A 235 17.16 -13.89 -11.64
CA GLN A 235 17.29 -13.39 -10.27
C GLN A 235 17.96 -14.47 -9.42
N SER A 236 19.10 -14.12 -8.83
CA SER A 236 19.81 -15.00 -7.90
C SER A 236 19.20 -14.87 -6.49
N PHE A 237 19.35 -15.89 -5.65
CA PHE A 237 18.80 -15.84 -4.29
C PHE A 237 19.40 -14.71 -3.47
N GLU A 238 20.70 -14.43 -3.65
CA GLU A 238 21.45 -13.38 -2.97
C GLU A 238 20.89 -11.99 -3.28
N LEU A 239 20.44 -11.78 -4.52
CA LEU A 239 19.79 -10.53 -4.94
C LEU A 239 18.46 -10.32 -4.18
N GLU A 240 17.65 -11.37 -4.07
CA GLU A 240 16.35 -11.30 -3.40
C GLU A 240 16.48 -11.19 -1.88
N GLU A 241 17.49 -11.85 -1.29
CA GLU A 241 17.95 -11.66 0.09
C GLU A 241 18.37 -10.22 0.35
N ALA A 242 19.19 -9.62 -0.52
CA ALA A 242 19.62 -8.23 -0.38
C ALA A 242 18.46 -7.24 -0.46
N LYS A 243 17.44 -7.47 -1.30
CA LYS A 243 16.22 -6.64 -1.34
C LYS A 243 15.42 -6.73 -0.05
N LEU A 244 15.24 -7.93 0.49
CA LEU A 244 14.48 -8.12 1.73
C LEU A 244 15.23 -7.53 2.93
N GLU A 245 16.56 -7.69 3.00
CA GLU A 245 17.42 -7.07 4.02
C GLU A 245 17.32 -5.53 3.97
N ALA A 246 17.34 -4.93 2.77
CA ALA A 246 17.21 -3.49 2.57
C ALA A 246 15.85 -2.92 3.00
N LEU A 247 14.79 -3.74 3.03
CA LEU A 247 13.45 -3.37 3.48
C LEU A 247 13.27 -3.43 5.00
N ARG A 248 14.36 -3.45 5.77
CA ARG A 248 14.36 -3.45 7.24
C ARG A 248 13.35 -2.43 7.80
N PRO A 249 12.32 -2.86 8.56
CA PRO A 249 11.34 -1.95 9.14
C PRO A 249 11.83 -1.31 10.43
N HIS A 250 11.18 -0.23 10.86
CA HIS A 250 11.39 0.33 12.19
C HIS A 250 10.91 -0.66 13.26
N ASN A 251 11.59 -0.70 14.41
CA ASN A 251 11.22 -1.53 15.57
C ASN A 251 9.87 -1.16 16.25
N ASN A 252 9.08 -0.24 15.68
CA ASN A 252 7.71 0.06 16.10
C ASN A 252 6.66 -0.80 15.38
N LEU A 253 7.10 -1.65 14.45
CA LEU A 253 6.26 -2.56 13.69
C LEU A 253 5.49 -3.50 14.63
N LYS A 254 4.21 -3.73 14.32
CA LYS A 254 3.31 -4.64 15.03
C LYS A 254 2.93 -5.85 14.19
N GLU A 255 2.81 -5.68 12.88
CA GLU A 255 2.43 -6.75 11.95
C GLU A 255 3.40 -6.77 10.76
N LEU A 256 3.90 -7.95 10.44
CA LEU A 256 4.72 -8.24 9.27
C LEU A 256 4.12 -9.38 8.48
N LYS A 257 3.97 -9.18 7.17
CA LYS A 257 3.55 -10.22 6.24
C LYS A 257 4.54 -10.28 5.09
N ILE A 258 5.15 -11.43 4.88
CA ILE A 258 6.07 -11.68 3.78
C ILE A 258 5.49 -12.81 2.92
N HIS A 259 5.22 -12.49 1.67
CA HIS A 259 4.56 -13.37 0.72
C HIS A 259 5.46 -13.65 -0.48
N ASN A 260 5.42 -14.91 -0.92
CA ASN A 260 6.08 -15.40 -2.13
C ASN A 260 7.58 -15.13 -2.19
N TYR A 261 8.23 -14.99 -1.03
CA TYR A 261 9.65 -14.71 -0.96
C TYR A 261 10.45 -15.85 -1.61
N PRO A 262 11.28 -15.56 -2.64
CA PRO A 262 11.98 -16.58 -3.41
C PRO A 262 13.34 -16.96 -2.83
N GLY A 263 13.88 -16.18 -1.89
CA GLY A 263 15.17 -16.45 -1.25
C GLY A 263 15.11 -17.62 -0.29
N ILE A 264 16.29 -18.08 0.12
CA ILE A 264 16.44 -19.21 1.04
C ILE A 264 16.53 -18.67 2.47
N LEU A 265 17.29 -17.59 2.67
CA LEU A 265 17.53 -17.02 3.99
C LEU A 265 16.64 -15.80 4.24
N PHE A 266 16.09 -15.72 5.43
CA PHE A 266 15.44 -14.49 5.90
C PHE A 266 16.47 -13.50 6.44
N PRO A 267 16.15 -12.20 6.45
CA PRO A 267 17.07 -11.16 6.86
C PRO A 267 17.37 -11.22 8.35
N SER A 268 18.56 -10.74 8.71
CA SER A 268 19.07 -10.77 10.09
C SER A 268 18.17 -10.03 11.09
N TRP A 269 17.51 -8.97 10.62
CA TRP A 269 16.63 -8.16 11.44
C TRP A 269 15.33 -8.88 11.85
N LEU A 270 14.91 -9.95 11.16
CA LEU A 270 13.66 -10.65 11.51
C LEU A 270 13.76 -11.35 12.87
N GLY A 271 14.96 -11.84 13.22
CA GLY A 271 15.27 -12.43 14.53
C GLY A 271 15.75 -11.43 15.59
N ASP A 272 15.93 -10.15 15.23
CA ASP A 272 16.55 -9.17 16.13
C ASP A 272 15.65 -8.87 17.35
N PRO A 273 16.13 -9.01 18.60
CA PRO A 273 15.38 -8.76 19.83
C PRO A 273 14.77 -7.35 19.96
N SER A 274 15.28 -6.36 19.21
CA SER A 274 14.74 -5.00 19.19
C SER A 274 13.30 -4.89 18.67
N TYR A 275 12.81 -5.85 17.88
CA TYR A 275 11.42 -5.93 17.40
C TYR A 275 10.42 -6.45 18.46
N SER A 276 10.59 -6.05 19.72
CA SER A 276 9.72 -6.46 20.85
C SER A 276 8.24 -6.06 20.72
N LYS A 277 7.91 -5.16 19.79
CA LYS A 277 6.53 -4.71 19.51
C LYS A 277 5.83 -5.49 18.41
N LEU A 278 6.57 -6.37 17.71
CA LEU A 278 6.03 -7.20 16.63
C LEU A 278 5.18 -8.30 17.26
N GLN A 279 3.90 -8.33 16.90
CA GLN A 279 2.87 -9.22 17.46
C GLN A 279 2.47 -10.28 16.44
N ASP A 280 2.36 -9.88 15.17
CA ASP A 280 1.87 -10.74 14.09
C ASP A 280 2.94 -10.91 13.00
N ILE A 281 3.33 -12.15 12.72
CA ILE A 281 4.20 -12.49 11.59
C ILE A 281 3.51 -13.56 10.73
N THR A 282 3.29 -13.25 9.45
CA THR A 282 2.81 -14.21 8.46
C THR A 282 3.84 -14.42 7.36
N LEU A 283 4.27 -15.66 7.17
CA LEU A 283 5.07 -16.08 6.03
C LEU A 283 4.21 -16.96 5.13
N LYS A 284 4.05 -16.58 3.86
CA LYS A 284 3.19 -17.32 2.92
C LYS A 284 3.88 -17.56 1.59
N GLY A 285 3.89 -18.79 1.11
CA GLY A 285 4.44 -19.11 -0.21
C GLY A 285 5.96 -18.97 -0.30
N CYS A 286 6.65 -18.95 0.85
CA CYS A 286 8.11 -18.90 0.96
C CYS A 286 8.70 -20.29 0.66
N ASN A 287 8.59 -20.70 -0.60
CA ASN A 287 8.77 -22.10 -1.02
C ASN A 287 10.23 -22.58 -1.08
N LYS A 288 11.20 -21.69 -0.89
CA LYS A 288 12.63 -22.01 -0.92
C LYS A 288 13.28 -22.04 0.46
N TRP A 289 12.62 -21.44 1.45
CA TRP A 289 13.06 -21.46 2.84
C TRP A 289 12.90 -22.86 3.44
N ASP A 290 13.96 -23.35 4.07
CA ASP A 290 14.05 -24.68 4.66
C ASP A 290 13.95 -24.70 6.19
N GLY A 291 13.89 -23.53 6.83
CA GLY A 291 13.95 -23.34 8.28
C GLY A 291 15.25 -22.69 8.76
N SER A 292 16.26 -22.54 7.90
CA SER A 292 17.51 -21.87 8.23
C SER A 292 17.37 -20.34 8.33
N GLY A 293 18.33 -19.67 8.98
CA GLY A 293 18.51 -18.22 8.88
C GLY A 293 17.91 -17.33 9.99
N GLY A 294 18.10 -17.63 11.27
CA GLY A 294 17.94 -16.65 12.36
C GLY A 294 16.52 -16.15 12.69
N VAL A 295 15.48 -16.62 11.99
CA VAL A 295 14.06 -16.31 12.26
C VAL A 295 13.55 -16.86 13.61
N LEU A 296 14.40 -17.61 14.31
CA LEU A 296 14.04 -18.73 15.19
C LEU A 296 13.88 -18.34 16.66
N ASP A 297 14.28 -17.12 17.03
CA ASP A 297 14.14 -16.57 18.38
C ASP A 297 12.86 -15.72 18.53
N ARG A 298 11.89 -15.86 17.62
CA ARG A 298 10.64 -15.11 17.61
C ARG A 298 9.42 -16.01 17.53
N ASP A 299 8.34 -15.54 18.14
CA ASP A 299 7.01 -16.11 17.97
C ASP A 299 6.64 -16.02 16.48
N LEU A 300 6.48 -17.19 15.82
CA LEU A 300 6.18 -17.32 14.40
C LEU A 300 4.69 -17.70 14.20
N PRO A 301 3.75 -16.74 14.26
CA PRO A 301 2.35 -17.09 14.45
C PRO A 301 1.62 -17.63 13.22
N CYS A 302 2.12 -17.43 11.98
CA CYS A 302 1.43 -17.98 10.81
C CYS A 302 2.36 -18.35 9.64
N LEU A 303 2.44 -19.65 9.32
CA LEU A 303 3.16 -20.19 8.17
C LEU A 303 2.18 -20.86 7.21
N GLN A 304 2.18 -20.45 5.95
CA GLN A 304 1.24 -20.96 4.95
C GLN A 304 1.93 -21.29 3.63
N ASN A 305 1.75 -22.49 3.10
CA ASN A 305 2.34 -22.90 1.82
C ASN A 305 3.87 -22.72 1.78
N CYS A 306 4.58 -23.03 2.86
CA CYS A 306 6.04 -23.04 2.89
C CYS A 306 6.53 -24.47 2.56
N ARG A 307 6.63 -24.80 1.27
CA ARG A 307 6.76 -26.20 0.81
C ARG A 307 8.04 -26.91 1.24
N LYS A 308 9.17 -26.20 1.26
CA LYS A 308 10.49 -26.74 1.63
C LYS A 308 10.84 -26.60 3.11
N LEU A 309 9.95 -26.01 3.91
CA LEU A 309 10.18 -25.84 5.33
C LEU A 309 10.23 -27.22 5.98
N THR A 310 11.39 -27.61 6.52
CA THR A 310 11.59 -28.95 7.11
C THR A 310 11.49 -28.93 8.63
N SER A 311 11.86 -27.82 9.27
CA SER A 311 11.87 -27.66 10.71
C SER A 311 11.58 -26.21 11.09
N ILE A 312 11.10 -25.99 12.32
CA ILE A 312 11.02 -24.66 12.93
C ILE A 312 11.85 -24.70 14.22
N PRO A 313 13.18 -24.50 14.12
CA PRO A 313 14.01 -24.48 15.30
C PRO A 313 13.52 -23.46 16.33
N GLY A 314 13.62 -23.78 17.61
CA GLY A 314 13.27 -22.86 18.69
C GLY A 314 11.77 -22.73 18.96
N LEU A 315 10.88 -23.40 18.21
CA LEU A 315 9.43 -23.39 18.45
C LEU A 315 9.05 -23.78 19.91
N GLN A 316 9.81 -24.69 20.50
CA GLN A 316 9.69 -25.13 21.89
C GLN A 316 10.06 -24.03 22.90
N ASN A 317 10.88 -23.05 22.52
CA ASN A 317 11.45 -22.02 23.39
C ASN A 317 10.68 -20.69 23.34
N LEU A 318 9.41 -20.73 22.89
CA LEU A 318 8.55 -19.56 22.69
C LEU A 318 7.49 -19.46 23.81
N PRO A 319 7.81 -18.84 24.96
CA PRO A 319 6.92 -18.80 26.13
C PRO A 319 5.71 -17.86 25.97
N SER A 320 5.71 -17.00 24.94
CA SER A 320 4.68 -15.97 24.72
C SER A 320 3.83 -16.22 23.47
N LEU A 321 3.90 -17.42 22.90
CA LEU A 321 3.20 -17.76 21.67
C LEU A 321 1.68 -17.80 21.89
N GLU A 322 0.97 -16.75 21.48
CA GLU A 322 -0.50 -16.68 21.61
C GLU A 322 -1.25 -17.42 20.48
N GLU A 323 -0.68 -17.43 19.28
CA GLU A 323 -1.27 -18.00 18.08
C GLU A 323 -0.21 -18.76 17.27
N LEU A 324 -0.55 -19.96 16.80
CA LEU A 324 0.23 -20.75 15.86
C LEU A 324 -0.67 -21.34 14.77
N LYS A 325 -0.46 -20.89 13.54
CA LYS A 325 -1.18 -21.35 12.34
C LYS A 325 -0.19 -21.95 11.34
N LEU A 326 -0.28 -23.25 11.11
CA LEU A 326 0.51 -23.99 10.11
C LEU A 326 -0.43 -24.53 9.05
N LYS A 327 -0.28 -24.09 7.80
CA LYS A 327 -1.15 -24.51 6.68
C LYS A 327 -0.33 -24.93 5.47
N HIS A 328 -0.57 -26.13 4.93
CA HIS A 328 0.06 -26.61 3.70
C HIS A 328 1.61 -26.57 3.73
N CYS A 329 2.21 -26.89 4.88
CA CYS A 329 3.66 -27.05 5.04
C CYS A 329 3.99 -28.55 4.98
N TRP A 330 4.18 -29.07 3.77
CA TRP A 330 4.18 -30.52 3.53
C TRP A 330 5.45 -31.25 3.95
N GLU A 331 6.60 -30.57 3.97
CA GLU A 331 7.89 -31.15 4.39
C GLU A 331 8.19 -30.87 5.88
N LEU A 332 7.35 -30.10 6.58
CA LEU A 332 7.61 -29.68 7.95
C LEU A 332 7.43 -30.83 8.93
N GLU A 333 8.54 -31.29 9.50
CA GLU A 333 8.60 -32.31 10.53
C GLU A 333 9.02 -31.67 11.86
N LEU A 334 8.28 -32.01 12.92
CA LEU A 334 8.66 -31.71 14.29
C LEU A 334 8.90 -33.03 14.99
N THR A 335 10.01 -33.11 15.72
CA THR A 335 10.36 -34.29 16.49
C THR A 335 9.31 -34.51 17.58
N LEU A 336 9.09 -35.78 17.95
CA LEU A 336 8.10 -36.12 18.97
C LEU A 336 8.50 -35.62 20.37
N GLU A 337 9.72 -35.14 20.55
CA GLU A 337 10.25 -34.58 21.80
C GLU A 337 10.05 -33.06 21.90
N GLU A 338 9.78 -32.38 20.78
CA GLU A 338 9.49 -30.94 20.71
C GLU A 338 8.05 -30.64 21.14
N LYS A 339 7.80 -30.70 22.45
CA LYS A 339 6.56 -30.18 23.03
C LYS A 339 6.61 -28.65 23.08
N LEU A 340 5.51 -28.00 22.73
CA LEU A 340 5.34 -26.56 22.95
C LEU A 340 5.46 -26.24 24.46
N SER A 341 6.25 -25.22 24.80
CA SER A 341 6.43 -24.78 26.20
C SER A 341 5.14 -24.23 26.82
N THR A 342 4.34 -23.55 26.01
CA THR A 342 3.01 -23.05 26.37
C THR A 342 2.00 -23.41 25.28
N MET A 343 0.76 -23.70 25.68
CA MET A 343 -0.31 -23.92 24.71
C MET A 343 -0.79 -22.58 24.18
N PRO A 344 -0.70 -22.32 22.86
CA PRO A 344 -1.24 -21.09 22.30
C PRO A 344 -2.76 -21.07 22.42
N ASN A 345 -3.33 -19.88 22.55
CA ASN A 345 -4.78 -19.68 22.54
C ASN A 345 -5.42 -20.15 21.24
N VAL A 346 -4.67 -20.03 20.13
CA VAL A 346 -5.07 -20.48 18.81
C VAL A 346 -4.01 -21.43 18.27
N LEU A 347 -4.37 -22.70 18.09
CA LEU A 347 -3.57 -23.69 17.39
C LEU A 347 -4.34 -24.20 16.17
N GLU A 348 -3.86 -23.88 14.98
CA GLU A 348 -4.47 -24.30 13.72
C GLU A 348 -3.43 -25.03 12.87
N ILE A 349 -3.63 -26.33 12.65
CA ILE A 349 -2.76 -27.14 11.79
C ILE A 349 -3.63 -27.75 10.70
N VAL A 350 -3.40 -27.32 9.46
CA VAL A 350 -4.19 -27.68 8.29
C VAL A 350 -3.28 -28.25 7.21
N ASP A 351 -3.56 -29.48 6.78
CA ASP A 351 -2.87 -30.11 5.65
C ASP A 351 -1.32 -30.07 5.78
N CYS A 352 -0.82 -30.40 6.98
CA CYS A 352 0.60 -30.58 7.28
C CYS A 352 0.87 -32.07 7.59
N PRO A 353 0.99 -32.94 6.57
CA PRO A 353 0.93 -34.40 6.72
C PRO A 353 1.96 -34.99 7.69
N GLN A 354 3.19 -34.45 7.72
CA GLN A 354 4.25 -34.92 8.62
C GLN A 354 3.97 -34.60 10.09
N LEU A 355 3.15 -33.58 10.37
CA LEU A 355 2.78 -33.20 11.74
C LEU A 355 1.61 -34.01 12.32
N LYS A 356 1.00 -34.91 11.54
CA LYS A 356 -0.15 -35.72 11.99
C LYS A 356 0.16 -36.53 13.26
N LYS A 357 1.31 -37.22 13.28
CA LYS A 357 1.74 -38.04 14.44
C LYS A 357 2.07 -37.16 15.65
N TRP A 358 2.71 -36.02 15.42
CA TRP A 358 3.03 -35.05 16.47
C TRP A 358 1.76 -34.48 17.11
N CYS A 359 0.75 -34.11 16.31
CA CYS A 359 -0.55 -33.65 16.81
C CYS A 359 -1.27 -34.73 17.64
N GLN A 360 -1.27 -35.98 17.18
CA GLN A 360 -1.88 -37.11 17.90
C GLN A 360 -1.24 -37.34 19.27
N ARG A 361 0.10 -37.25 19.37
CA ARG A 361 0.83 -37.46 20.62
C ARG A 361 0.44 -36.46 21.71
N TYR A 362 0.22 -35.20 21.34
CA TYR A 362 -0.07 -34.11 22.28
C TYR A 362 -1.56 -33.74 22.35
N GLY A 363 -2.43 -34.43 21.61
CA GLY A 363 -3.88 -34.16 21.59
C GLY A 363 -4.26 -32.86 20.88
N TYR A 364 -3.44 -32.39 19.93
CA TYR A 364 -3.71 -31.16 19.18
C TYR A 364 -4.71 -31.41 18.05
N LYS A 365 -5.56 -30.40 17.79
CA LYS A 365 -6.49 -30.42 16.66
C LYS A 365 -5.72 -30.39 15.35
N TYR A 366 -6.06 -31.31 14.45
CA TYR A 366 -5.48 -31.44 13.13
C TYR A 366 -6.59 -31.50 12.09
N ASP A 367 -6.54 -30.63 11.09
CA ASP A 367 -7.47 -30.63 9.96
C ASP A 367 -6.78 -31.19 8.71
N SER A 368 -7.34 -32.27 8.17
CA SER A 368 -6.88 -32.91 6.93
C SER A 368 -7.62 -32.41 5.69
N SER A 369 -8.51 -31.42 5.82
CA SER A 369 -9.29 -30.93 4.70
C SER A 369 -8.36 -30.35 3.63
N MET A 370 -8.26 -31.06 2.50
CA MET A 370 -7.69 -30.49 1.28
C MET A 370 -8.68 -29.46 0.76
N LEU A 371 -8.50 -28.19 1.13
CA LEU A 371 -9.12 -27.13 0.36
C LEU A 371 -8.56 -27.22 -1.06
N ASN A 372 -9.40 -27.70 -1.99
CA ASN A 372 -9.12 -27.69 -3.43
C ASN A 372 -8.49 -26.34 -3.78
N GLN A 373 -7.29 -26.35 -4.38
CA GLN A 373 -6.58 -25.16 -4.87
C GLN A 373 -7.29 -24.46 -6.04
N SER A 374 -8.60 -24.61 -6.17
CA SER A 374 -9.43 -23.87 -7.11
C SER A 374 -10.13 -22.74 -6.36
N SER A 375 -9.58 -21.54 -6.52
CA SER A 375 -10.32 -20.26 -6.48
C SER A 375 -11.24 -20.03 -5.28
N ASN A 376 -10.74 -19.38 -4.21
CA ASN A 376 -11.46 -18.36 -3.41
C ASN A 376 -10.64 -17.95 -2.17
N SER A 377 -9.70 -17.01 -2.34
CA SER A 377 -8.96 -16.38 -1.23
C SER A 377 -9.40 -14.94 -0.96
N LEU A 378 -10.61 -14.54 -1.37
CA LEU A 378 -10.98 -13.13 -1.46
C LEU A 378 -12.22 -12.70 -0.64
N LEU A 379 -12.80 -13.58 0.20
CA LEU A 379 -14.10 -13.29 0.81
C LEU A 379 -14.15 -13.09 2.33
N PHE A 380 -13.01 -13.02 3.05
CA PHE A 380 -13.05 -12.87 4.52
C PHE A 380 -12.57 -11.54 5.12
N PHE A 381 -12.36 -10.49 4.31
CA PHE A 381 -11.98 -9.18 4.85
C PHE A 381 -12.86 -8.07 4.27
N CYS A 382 -14.13 -8.08 4.65
CA CYS A 382 -15.03 -6.94 4.51
C CYS A 382 -15.88 -6.88 5.78
N LEU A 383 -15.51 -6.00 6.72
CA LEU A 383 -16.38 -5.31 7.68
C LEU A 383 -15.54 -4.53 8.70
N SER A 384 -14.81 -3.51 8.24
CA SER A 384 -14.28 -2.46 9.12
C SER A 384 -13.90 -1.21 8.30
N PHE A 385 -14.88 -0.62 7.62
CA PHE A 385 -14.77 0.69 6.98
C PHE A 385 -15.82 1.63 7.59
N LEU A 386 -15.43 2.42 8.60
CA LEU A 386 -16.05 3.70 8.97
C LEU A 386 -15.32 4.36 10.16
N VAL A 387 -13.99 4.57 10.08
CA VAL A 387 -13.30 5.49 11.01
C VAL A 387 -12.16 6.22 10.30
N LEU A 388 -12.49 7.03 9.28
CA LEU A 388 -11.61 8.09 8.78
C LEU A 388 -12.47 9.30 8.41
N ALA A 389 -13.12 9.88 9.43
CA ALA A 389 -13.71 11.22 9.39
C ALA A 389 -13.75 11.77 10.83
N ARG A 390 -12.58 12.13 11.37
CA ARG A 390 -12.40 13.15 12.40
C ARG A 390 -11.08 13.87 12.18
#